data_AF-A0A550H1C4-F1
#
_entry.id   AF-A0A550H1C4-F1
#
_cell.length_a   1.000
_cell.length_b   1.000
_cell.length_c   1.000
_cell.angle_alpha   90.00
_cell.angle_beta   90.00
_cell.angle_gamma   90.00
#
_symmetry.space_group_name_H-M   'P 1'
#
loop_
_entity.id
_entity.type
_entity.pdbx_description
1 polymer ?
#
loop_
_entity_poly.entity_id
_entity_poly.type
_entity_poly.pdbx_seq_one_letter_code
_entity_poly.pdbx_strand_id
1 'polypeptide(L)' 'MAKKECSFSVVLASRASLIGLVLNGERGKGVTLNGSLGEITSIEFLDASVMVITGKNGVIRLDLTQNTLQNMLKEKH' A
#
# COMPACT_ATOMS: atom_id res chain seq x y z
N MET A 1 -9.29 3.98 23.92
CA MET A 1 -8.20 4.30 22.96
C MET A 1 -8.77 4.18 21.56
N ALA A 2 -8.75 5.25 20.76
CA ALA A 2 -9.19 5.17 19.37
C ALA A 2 -8.22 4.28 18.57
N LYS A 3 -8.73 3.35 17.76
CA LYS A 3 -7.91 2.57 16.82
C LYS A 3 -7.25 3.56 15.85
N LYS A 4 -5.91 3.53 15.75
CA LYS A 4 -5.19 4.31 14.74
C LYS A 4 -5.62 3.80 13.36
N GLU A 5 -6.24 4.66 12.56
CA GLU A 5 -6.59 4.32 11.18
C GLU A 5 -5.32 4.34 10.32
N CYS A 6 -5.05 3.25 9.62
CA CYS A 6 -3.94 3.17 8.68
C CYS A 6 -4.40 3.73 7.33
N SER A 7 -3.68 4.72 6.82
CA SER A 7 -3.92 5.28 5.49
C SER A 7 -2.95 4.70 4.46
N PHE A 8 -3.35 4.68 3.19
CA PHE A 8 -2.47 4.29 2.09
C PHE A 8 -2.66 5.22 0.90
N SER A 9 -1.62 5.33 0.08
CA SER A 9 -1.69 6.03 -1.20
C SER A 9 -1.07 5.21 -2.31
N VAL A 10 -1.66 5.31 -3.50
CA VAL A 10 -1.15 4.68 -4.73
C VAL A 10 -0.89 5.79 -5.73
N VAL A 11 0.34 5.86 -6.21
CA VAL A 11 0.73 6.79 -7.27
C VAL A 11 1.16 5.96 -8.49
N LEU A 12 0.44 6.15 -9.60
CA LEU A 12 0.75 5.51 -10.87
C LEU A 12 1.66 6.41 -11.71
N ALA A 13 2.58 5.81 -12.46
CA ALA A 13 3.46 6.56 -13.35
C ALA A 13 2.69 7.24 -14.51
N SER A 14 1.59 6.62 -14.95
CA SER A 14 0.70 7.18 -15.97
C SER A 14 -0.73 6.64 -15.84
N ARG A 15 -1.71 7.30 -16.47
CA ARG A 15 -3.07 6.79 -16.56
C ARG A 15 -3.16 5.47 -17.33
N ALA A 16 -2.27 5.23 -18.30
CA ALA A 16 -2.23 3.98 -19.06
C ALA A 16 -1.86 2.77 -18.18
N SER A 17 -1.23 3.01 -17.03
CA SER A 17 -0.88 1.98 -16.05
C SER A 17 -2.07 1.56 -15.17
N LEU A 18 -3.22 2.25 -15.27
CA LEU A 18 -4.45 1.89 -14.56
C LEU A 18 -5.26 0.89 -15.39
N ILE A 19 -5.25 -0.38 -14.97
CA ILE A 19 -6.03 -1.45 -15.63
C ILE A 19 -7.53 -1.27 -15.37
N GLY A 20 -7.91 -0.79 -14.19
CA GLY A 20 -9.30 -0.45 -13.86
C GLY A 20 -9.44 0.07 -12.44
N LEU A 21 -10.39 0.99 -12.24
CA LEU A 21 -10.80 1.45 -10.92
C LEU A 21 -12.25 1.03 -10.70
N VAL A 22 -12.47 0.07 -9.80
CA VAL A 22 -13.80 -0.45 -9.48
C VAL A 22 -14.11 -0.10 -8.03
N LEU A 23 -14.87 0.98 -7.83
CA LEU A 23 -15.38 1.36 -6.51
C LEU A 23 -16.71 0.68 -6.26
N ASN A 24 -16.69 -0.61 -5.90
CA ASN A 24 -17.91 -1.33 -5.54
C ASN A 24 -18.24 -1.08 -4.05
N GLY A 25 -19.45 -0.60 -3.75
CA GLY A 25 -19.97 -0.58 -2.38
C GLY A 25 -21.01 0.50 -2.11
N GLU A 26 -22.06 0.15 -1.35
CA GLU A 26 -22.82 1.13 -0.56
C GLU A 26 -21.89 1.77 0.48
N ARG A 27 -22.20 2.99 0.94
CA ARG A 27 -21.46 3.65 2.05
C ARG A 27 -21.24 2.65 3.20
N GLY A 28 -19.98 2.40 3.56
CA GLY A 28 -19.60 1.46 4.62
C GLY A 28 -19.27 0.02 4.18
N LYS A 29 -19.31 -0.29 2.88
CA LYS A 29 -18.81 -1.56 2.31
C LYS A 29 -17.42 -1.40 1.69
N GLY A 30 -16.67 -2.50 1.64
CA GLY A 30 -15.27 -2.53 1.21
C GLY A 30 -15.10 -2.18 -0.27
N VAL A 31 -14.06 -1.41 -0.58
CA VAL A 31 -13.67 -0.95 -1.93
C VAL A 31 -12.39 -1.67 -2.36
N THR A 32 -12.29 -2.06 -3.64
CA THR A 32 -11.10 -2.71 -4.19
C THR A 32 -10.42 -1.82 -5.25
N LEU A 33 -9.15 -1.47 -5.02
CA LEU A 33 -8.31 -0.82 -6.00
C LEU A 33 -7.38 -1.86 -6.64
N ASN A 34 -7.50 -2.08 -7.96
CA ASN A 34 -6.67 -3.02 -8.70
C ASN A 34 -5.72 -2.28 -9.65
N GLY A 35 -4.43 -2.55 -9.52
CA GLY A 35 -3.39 -2.02 -10.40
C GLY A 35 -2.18 -2.94 -10.41
N SER A 36 -1.25 -2.70 -11.33
CA SER A 36 0.00 -3.45 -11.40
C SER A 36 1.18 -2.50 -11.19
N LEU A 37 2.06 -2.83 -10.23
CA LEU A 37 3.34 -2.15 -10.07
C LEU A 37 4.39 -2.60 -11.09
N GLY A 38 4.11 -3.65 -11.87
CA GLY A 38 5.12 -4.30 -12.70
C GLY A 38 6.18 -5.00 -11.84
N GLU A 39 7.39 -5.16 -12.39
CA GLU A 39 8.54 -5.68 -11.65
C GLU A 39 8.90 -4.74 -10.49
N ILE A 40 8.99 -5.29 -9.27
CA ILE A 40 9.41 -4.55 -8.08
C ILE A 40 10.91 -4.28 -8.18
N THR A 41 11.28 -3.01 -8.05
CA THR A 41 12.68 -2.56 -8.13
C THR A 41 13.24 -2.19 -6.77
N SER A 42 12.40 -1.77 -5.81
CA SER A 42 12.84 -1.50 -4.43
C SER A 42 11.71 -1.65 -3.41
N ILE A 43 12.11 -1.97 -2.18
CA ILE A 43 11.29 -1.92 -0.98
C ILE A 43 12.12 -1.24 0.11
N GLU A 44 11.63 -0.12 0.65
CA GLU A 44 12.35 0.68 1.64
C GLU A 44 11.40 1.27 2.69
N PHE A 45 11.98 1.74 3.80
CA PHE A 45 11.25 2.49 4.82
C PHE A 45 11.75 3.95 4.83
N LEU A 46 10.82 4.89 4.64
CA LEU A 46 11.10 6.31 4.86
C LEU A 46 10.90 6.64 6.33
N ASP A 47 11.94 7.20 6.96
CA ASP A 47 11.96 7.62 8.36
C ASP A 47 11.40 6.57 9.35
N ALA A 48 11.66 5.28 9.05
CA ALA A 48 11.14 4.10 9.77
C ALA A 48 9.60 4.03 9.92
N SER A 49 8.85 4.92 9.27
CA SER A 49 7.42 5.16 9.51
C SER A 49 6.54 4.81 8.31
N VAL A 50 7.08 4.92 7.10
CA VAL A 50 6.34 4.64 5.86
C VAL A 50 7.07 3.59 5.03
N MET A 51 6.39 2.49 4.71
CA MET A 51 6.92 1.51 3.77
C MET A 51 6.61 1.94 2.34
N VAL A 52 7.63 1.96 1.49
CA VAL A 52 7.55 2.34 0.08
C VAL A 52 7.94 1.14 -0.77
N ILE A 53 7.03 0.72 -1.64
CA ILE A 53 7.26 -0.34 -2.62
C ILE A 53 7.26 0.32 -4.00
N THR A 54 8.40 0.27 -4.67
CA THR A 54 8.57 0.83 -6.02
C THR A 54 8.61 -0.31 -7.03
N GLY A 55 7.82 -0.19 -8.09
CA GLY A 55 7.93 -1.03 -9.26
C GLY A 55 7.97 -0.20 -10.53
N LYS A 56 8.21 -0.85 -11.67
CA LYS A 56 8.32 -0.20 -12.99
C LYS A 56 7.13 0.71 -13.35
N ASN A 57 5.93 0.39 -12.84
CA ASN A 57 4.70 1.08 -13.21
C ASN A 57 4.18 2.06 -12.14
N GLY A 58 4.84 2.17 -10.98
CA GLY A 58 4.40 3.08 -9.93
C GLY A 58 4.99 2.81 -8.56
N VAL A 59 4.38 3.45 -7.56
CA VAL A 59 4.80 3.36 -6.15
C VAL A 59 3.58 3.17 -5.26
N ILE A 60 3.67 2.20 -4.35
CA ILE A 60 2.73 2.04 -3.23
C ILE A 60 3.41 2.57 -1.97
N ARG A 61 2.72 3.46 -1.24
CA ARG A 61 3.16 3.95 0.08
C ARG A 61 2.15 3.55 1.13
N LEU A 62 2.65 2.90 2.19
CA LEU A 62 1.86 2.40 3.31
C LEU A 62 2.35 3.06 4.60
N ASP A 63 1.43 3.60 5.41
CA ASP A 63 1.73 3.99 6.81
C ASP A 63 1.91 2.70 7.65
N LEU A 64 3.06 2.07 7.45
CA LEU A 64 3.49 0.86 8.10
C LEU A 64 4.91 1.09 8.60
N THR A 65 5.07 1.08 9.92
CA THR A 65 6.39 1.24 10.52
C THR A 65 7.18 -0.06 10.45
N GLN A 66 8.51 0.06 10.43
CA GLN A 66 9.40 -1.10 10.42
C GLN A 66 9.19 -2.00 11.65
N ASN A 67 9.01 -1.40 12.83
CA ASN A 67 8.76 -2.13 14.07
C ASN A 67 7.42 -2.88 14.03
N THR A 68 6.36 -2.25 13.51
CA THR A 68 5.05 -2.90 13.36
C THR A 68 5.16 -4.13 12.45
N LEU A 69 5.84 -4.00 11.31
CA LEU A 69 6.06 -5.13 10.41
C LEU A 69 6.86 -6.25 11.10
N GLN A 70 7.95 -5.91 11.79
CA GLN A 70 8.77 -6.91 12.49
C GLN A 70 8.00 -7.65 13.57
N ASN A 71 7.14 -6.97 14.32
CA ASN A 71 6.31 -7.61 15.34
C ASN A 71 5.29 -8.57 14.70
N MET A 72 4.62 -8.15 13.63
CA MET A 72 3.66 -9.01 12.91
C MET A 72 4.32 -10.25 12.28
N LEU A 73 5.57 -10.14 11.83
CA LEU A 73 6.33 -11.28 11.30
C LEU A 73 6.75 -12.27 12.40
N LYS A 74 7.03 -11.77 13.61
CA LYS A 74 7.37 -12.62 14.77
C LYS A 74 6.16 -13.36 15.33
N GLU A 75 4.97 -12.77 15.30
CA GLU A 75 3.72 -13.40 15.78
C GLU A 75 3.21 -14.54 14.88
N LYS A 76 3.75 -14.69 13.66
CA LYS A 76 3.39 -15.75 12.72
C LYS A 76 4.28 -17.00 12.81
N HIS A 77 5.24 -17.02 13.72
CA HIS A 77 6.13 -18.14 14.02
C HIS A 77 5.96 -18.59 15.47
#